data_AF-A0A1V6Q9Y1-F1
#
_entry.id   AF-A0A1V6Q9Y1-F1
#
_cell.length_a   1.000
_cell.length_b   1.000
_cell.length_c   1.000
_cell.angle_alpha   90.00
_cell.angle_beta   90.00
_cell.angle_gamma   90.00
#
_symmetry.space_group_name_H-M   'P 1'
#
loop_
_entity.id
_entity.type
_entity.pdbx_description
1 polymer ?
#
loop_
_entity_poly.entity_id
_entity_poly.type
_entity_poly.pdbx_seq_one_letter_code
_entity_poly.pdbx_strand_id
1 'polypeptide(L)'
;MPPRRPRPKLSLWVRFRRWLRYWSSPLRLRGSLIRLKHQHKYPILTLLRLFIPYPSWYFQIPERFSLRELIEDEKNGTGIIRSHFGAIHNLRCVPIWRMRDTPLRSIYRLYELHLADRYELMGYETEYFFFQQNWKLGDIPDPRDPDPLRYAMVASITEELHEAVNWRLSLGLRRNREHVYREEDGDPWPPFNPEELPDWTKNVAPMDKDLLRRSVPPESLDTEGNLVLEKNGKGRNFARRNIITNTGWLYTI
;
A
#
# COMPACT_ATOMS: atom_id res chain seq x y z
N MET A 1 -44.74 41.11 22.52
CA MET A 1 -43.47 40.49 22.04
C MET A 1 -42.79 39.81 23.22
N PRO A 2 -42.37 38.53 23.12
CA PRO A 2 -41.64 37.89 24.22
C PRO A 2 -40.26 38.55 24.36
N PRO A 3 -39.74 38.71 25.60
CA PRO A 3 -38.43 39.32 25.82
C PRO A 3 -37.33 38.46 25.19
N ARG A 4 -36.49 39.08 24.35
CA ARG A 4 -35.31 38.43 23.77
C ARG A 4 -34.41 37.96 24.92
N ARG A 5 -34.31 36.65 25.13
CA ARG A 5 -33.38 36.06 26.10
C ARG A 5 -31.96 36.60 25.82
N PRO A 6 -31.26 37.16 26.83
CA PRO A 6 -29.91 37.65 26.62
C PRO A 6 -29.00 36.50 26.19
N ARG A 7 -28.34 36.65 25.03
CA ARG A 7 -27.37 35.66 24.57
C ARG A 7 -26.28 35.54 25.64
N PRO A 8 -25.98 34.33 26.15
CA PRO A 8 -24.96 34.19 27.18
C PRO A 8 -23.64 34.77 26.66
N LYS A 9 -23.04 35.68 27.43
CA LYS A 9 -21.73 36.27 27.13
C LYS A 9 -20.68 35.17 27.32
N LEU A 10 -20.48 34.36 26.28
CA LEU A 10 -19.42 33.35 26.24
C LEU A 10 -18.08 34.06 26.44
N SER A 11 -17.34 33.70 27.49
CA SER A 11 -16.03 34.29 27.76
C SER A 11 -15.08 34.05 26.58
N LEU A 12 -14.10 34.92 26.41
CA LEU A 12 -13.04 34.76 25.40
C LEU A 12 -12.39 33.37 25.49
N TRP A 13 -12.27 32.83 26.70
CA TRP A 13 -11.71 31.50 26.93
C TRP A 13 -12.62 30.37 26.44
N VAL A 14 -13.95 30.51 26.58
CA VAL A 14 -14.91 29.56 26.01
C VAL A 14 -14.90 29.64 24.48
N ARG A 15 -14.80 30.85 23.92
CA ARG A 15 -14.66 31.04 22.46
C ARG A 15 -13.34 30.46 21.95
N PHE A 16 -12.23 30.67 22.65
CA PHE A 16 -10.92 30.10 22.32
C PHE A 16 -10.92 28.58 22.42
N ARG A 17 -11.47 28.00 23.51
CA ARG A 17 -11.65 26.55 23.63
C ARG A 17 -12.54 25.98 22.53
N ARG A 18 -13.60 26.68 22.15
CA ARG A 18 -14.52 26.26 21.09
C ARG A 18 -13.85 26.35 19.72
N TRP A 19 -13.14 27.44 19.44
CA TRP A 19 -12.30 27.62 18.25
C TRP A 19 -11.27 26.51 18.16
N LEU A 20 -10.46 26.30 19.20
CA LEU A 20 -9.49 25.22 19.28
C LEU A 20 -10.16 23.84 19.13
N ARG A 21 -11.36 23.64 19.70
CA ARG A 21 -12.13 22.38 19.58
C ARG A 21 -12.54 22.11 18.13
N TYR A 22 -12.97 23.12 17.38
CA TYR A 22 -13.37 22.99 15.97
C TYR A 22 -12.23 23.24 14.97
N TRP A 23 -11.03 23.60 15.44
CA TRP A 23 -9.89 23.79 14.58
C TRP A 23 -9.42 22.44 14.03
N SER A 24 -9.69 22.21 12.74
CA SER A 24 -9.23 21.05 11.98
C SER A 24 -7.98 21.44 11.21
N SER A 25 -6.81 20.98 11.65
CA SER A 25 -5.61 21.03 10.81
C SER A 25 -5.66 19.90 9.78
N PRO A 26 -5.07 20.08 8.58
CA PRO A 26 -4.95 19.01 7.58
C PRO A 26 -4.31 17.73 8.13
N LEU A 27 -3.42 17.90 9.12
CA LEU A 27 -2.73 16.80 9.81
C LEU A 27 -3.60 16.03 10.81
N ARG A 28 -4.82 16.50 11.10
CA ARG A 28 -5.79 15.85 12.00
C ARG A 28 -5.13 15.32 13.28
N LEU A 29 -4.29 16.13 13.93
CA LEU A 29 -3.39 15.68 15.02
C LEU A 29 -4.11 14.96 16.16
N ARG A 30 -5.31 15.39 16.51
CA ARG A 30 -6.14 14.71 17.52
C ARG A 30 -6.55 13.31 17.09
N GLY A 31 -7.03 13.16 15.86
CA GLY A 31 -7.38 11.86 15.29
C GLY A 31 -6.16 10.96 15.20
N SER A 32 -5.02 11.50 14.78
CA SER A 32 -3.73 10.81 14.75
C SER A 32 -3.34 10.30 16.14
N LEU A 33 -3.46 11.14 17.19
CA LEU A 33 -3.14 10.74 18.56
C LEU A 33 -4.09 9.66 19.09
N ILE A 34 -5.39 9.74 18.79
CA ILE A 34 -6.38 8.71 19.17
C ILE A 34 -6.00 7.37 18.53
N ARG A 35 -5.71 7.36 17.23
CA ARG A 35 -5.28 6.15 16.50
C ARG A 35 -4.01 5.55 17.09
N LEU A 36 -2.99 6.37 17.33
CA LEU A 36 -1.72 5.91 17.88
C LEU A 36 -1.86 5.34 19.31
N LYS A 37 -2.82 5.84 20.11
CA LYS A 37 -3.07 5.35 21.47
C LYS A 37 -3.47 3.87 21.52
N HIS A 38 -4.10 3.35 20.46
CA HIS A 38 -4.55 1.95 20.44
C HIS A 38 -3.39 0.94 20.29
N GLN A 39 -2.26 1.36 19.73
CA GLN A 39 -1.17 0.44 19.35
C GLN A 39 0.19 0.81 19.95
N HIS A 40 0.36 2.04 20.42
CA HIS A 40 1.63 2.51 20.96
C HIS A 40 1.50 2.86 22.43
N LYS A 41 2.42 2.32 23.24
CA LYS A 41 2.56 2.66 24.68
C LYS A 41 2.77 4.17 24.91
N TYR A 42 3.49 4.83 24.00
CA TYR A 42 3.80 6.25 24.05
C TYR A 42 3.32 6.98 22.79
N PRO A 43 2.01 7.29 22.67
CA PRO A 43 1.42 7.80 21.43
C PRO A 43 1.89 9.21 21.09
N ILE A 44 2.13 10.07 22.09
CA ILE A 44 2.65 11.43 21.89
C ILE A 44 4.07 11.38 21.33
N LEU A 45 4.95 10.57 21.93
CA LEU A 45 6.32 10.39 21.46
C LEU A 45 6.35 9.82 20.03
N THR A 46 5.48 8.85 19.75
CA THR A 46 5.34 8.26 18.42
C THR A 46 4.93 9.32 17.40
N LEU A 47 3.95 10.15 17.72
CA LEU A 47 3.53 11.25 16.86
C LEU A 47 4.67 12.25 16.61
N LEU A 48 5.41 12.63 17.65
CA LEU A 48 6.56 13.54 17.51
C LEU A 48 7.65 12.93 16.60
N ARG A 49 7.92 11.63 16.73
CA ARG A 49 8.88 10.93 15.84
C ARG A 49 8.46 10.96 14.37
N LEU A 50 7.16 10.95 14.07
CA LEU A 50 6.67 11.10 12.69
C LEU A 50 7.00 12.47 12.07
N PHE A 51 7.34 13.49 12.86
CA PHE A 51 7.80 14.78 12.35
C PHE A 51 9.32 14.87 12.21
N ILE A 52 10.09 13.92 12.76
CA ILE A 52 11.56 13.95 12.70
C ILE A 52 12.03 13.48 11.32
N PRO A 53 12.64 14.35 10.48
CA PRO A 53 12.97 14.04 9.09
C PRO A 53 14.31 13.27 8.94
N TYR A 54 14.57 12.28 9.80
CA TYR A 54 15.84 11.53 9.82
C TYR A 54 15.63 10.05 9.46
N PRO A 55 16.50 9.43 8.62
CA PRO A 55 17.61 10.05 7.87
C PRO A 55 17.13 10.87 6.66
N SER A 56 15.86 10.75 6.28
CA SER A 56 15.22 11.49 5.20
C SER A 56 13.77 11.83 5.56
N TRP A 57 13.17 12.78 4.82
CA TRP A 57 11.75 13.07 4.94
C TRP A 57 10.90 11.83 4.61
N TYR A 58 11.15 11.20 3.47
CA TYR A 58 10.46 9.96 3.12
C TYR A 58 10.99 8.79 3.93
N PHE A 59 10.10 7.86 4.27
CA PHE A 59 10.52 6.62 4.89
C PHE A 59 11.32 5.78 3.90
N GLN A 60 12.38 5.17 4.41
CA GLN A 60 13.19 4.21 3.65
C GLN A 60 12.47 2.86 3.59
N ILE A 61 12.83 2.05 2.59
CA ILE A 61 12.40 0.65 2.54
C ILE A 61 12.96 -0.03 3.81
N PRO A 62 12.11 -0.68 4.62
CA PRO A 62 12.55 -1.39 5.83
C PRO A 62 13.45 -2.58 5.46
N GLU A 63 13.88 -3.32 6.49
CA GLU A 63 14.59 -4.58 6.30
C GLU A 63 13.83 -5.48 5.32
N ARG A 64 14.56 -6.02 4.34
CA ARG A 64 13.96 -6.73 3.22
C ARG A 64 14.05 -8.23 3.48
N PHE A 65 12.90 -8.85 3.72
CA PHE A 65 12.82 -10.29 3.92
C PHE A 65 13.11 -11.05 2.62
N SER A 66 13.76 -12.20 2.77
CA SER A 66 13.94 -13.17 1.70
C SER A 66 12.63 -13.87 1.37
N LEU A 67 12.56 -14.51 0.20
CA LEU A 67 11.37 -15.26 -0.20
C LEU A 67 11.05 -16.38 0.81
N ARG A 68 12.07 -17.10 1.29
CA ARG A 68 11.89 -18.20 2.25
C ARG A 68 11.24 -17.74 3.54
N GLU A 69 11.75 -16.66 4.13
CA GLU A 69 11.26 -16.15 5.41
C GLU A 69 9.79 -15.79 5.34
N LEU A 70 9.34 -15.24 4.21
CA LEU A 70 7.94 -14.86 4.01
C LEU A 70 7.05 -16.06 3.73
N ILE A 71 7.48 -17.00 2.87
CA ILE A 71 6.72 -18.21 2.55
C ILE A 71 6.54 -19.09 3.79
N GLU A 72 7.59 -19.20 4.62
CA GLU A 72 7.55 -20.04 5.82
C GLU A 72 7.03 -19.30 7.07
N ASP A 73 6.59 -18.03 6.97
CA ASP A 73 6.24 -17.21 8.14
C ASP A 73 5.18 -17.88 9.02
N GLU A 74 4.14 -18.42 8.40
CA GLU A 74 3.06 -19.11 9.09
C GLU A 74 3.50 -20.47 9.64
N LYS A 75 4.25 -21.24 8.85
CA LYS A 75 4.75 -22.57 9.22
C LYS A 75 5.72 -22.51 10.40
N ASN A 76 6.58 -21.50 10.41
CA ASN A 76 7.60 -21.28 11.45
C ASN A 76 7.06 -20.44 12.63
N GLY A 77 5.88 -19.84 12.49
CA GLY A 77 5.28 -18.98 13.52
C GLY A 77 6.11 -17.74 13.84
N THR A 78 6.92 -17.25 12.90
CA THR A 78 7.82 -16.10 13.10
C THR A 78 7.06 -14.80 13.33
N GLY A 79 5.84 -14.69 12.78
CA GLY A 79 4.97 -13.53 12.98
C GLY A 79 5.49 -12.26 12.31
N ILE A 80 6.28 -12.40 11.24
CA ILE A 80 6.84 -11.32 10.44
C ILE A 80 5.70 -10.44 9.95
N ILE A 81 4.73 -11.01 9.24
CA ILE A 81 3.61 -10.25 8.68
C ILE A 81 2.76 -9.63 9.78
N ARG A 82 2.48 -10.38 10.85
CA ARG A 82 1.69 -9.87 11.98
C ARG A 82 2.35 -8.64 12.62
N SER A 83 3.67 -8.66 12.79
CA SER A 83 4.43 -7.56 13.38
C SER A 83 4.49 -6.35 12.44
N HIS A 84 4.74 -6.58 11.15
CA HIS A 84 4.93 -5.52 10.16
C HIS A 84 3.60 -4.85 9.82
N PHE A 85 2.53 -5.63 9.61
CA PHE A 85 1.23 -5.14 9.16
C PHE A 85 0.26 -4.82 10.29
N GLY A 86 0.51 -5.28 11.52
CA GLY A 86 -0.38 -5.07 12.67
C GLY A 86 -0.68 -3.59 12.93
N ALA A 87 0.26 -2.68 12.66
CA ALA A 87 0.07 -1.24 12.82
C ALA A 87 -0.29 -0.50 11.52
N ILE A 88 0.00 -1.09 10.35
CA ILE A 88 -0.05 -0.38 9.07
C ILE A 88 -1.44 0.15 8.75
N HIS A 89 -2.49 -0.65 8.98
CA HIS A 89 -3.87 -0.20 8.74
C HIS A 89 -4.21 1.09 9.52
N ASN A 90 -3.79 1.18 10.78
CA ASN A 90 -3.98 2.39 11.58
C ASN A 90 -3.06 3.54 11.18
N LEU A 91 -1.81 3.25 10.80
CA LEU A 91 -0.85 4.25 10.34
C LEU A 91 -1.28 4.93 9.03
N ARG A 92 -1.93 4.20 8.12
CA ARG A 92 -2.55 4.77 6.91
C ARG A 92 -3.64 5.81 7.24
N CYS A 93 -4.25 5.76 8.43
CA CYS A 93 -5.18 6.81 8.87
C CYS A 93 -4.49 8.07 9.42
N VAL A 94 -3.16 8.05 9.62
CA VAL A 94 -2.38 9.17 10.17
C VAL A 94 -1.82 10.00 9.01
N PRO A 95 -2.27 11.26 8.79
CA PRO A 95 -1.86 12.05 7.62
C PRO A 95 -0.35 12.27 7.50
N ILE A 96 0.33 12.58 8.61
CA ILE A 96 1.79 12.81 8.59
C ILE A 96 2.56 11.53 8.23
N TRP A 97 2.06 10.35 8.61
CA TRP A 97 2.68 9.08 8.21
C TRP A 97 2.51 8.86 6.71
N ARG A 98 1.29 9.06 6.17
CA ARG A 98 1.03 8.93 4.73
C ARG A 98 1.86 9.89 3.88
N MET A 99 2.04 11.13 4.34
CA MET A 99 2.86 12.14 3.64
C MET A 99 4.33 11.74 3.50
N ARG A 100 4.82 10.82 4.36
CA ARG A 100 6.19 10.34 4.37
C ARG A 100 6.33 8.95 3.74
N ASP A 101 5.22 8.26 3.51
CA ASP A 101 5.25 6.96 2.84
C ASP A 101 5.53 7.12 1.34
N THR A 102 5.96 6.04 0.69
CA THR A 102 6.39 6.06 -0.71
C THR A 102 5.73 4.94 -1.51
N PRO A 103 5.53 5.13 -2.83
CA PRO A 103 4.97 4.09 -3.70
C PRO A 103 5.83 2.83 -3.68
N LEU A 104 7.15 3.00 -3.64
CA LEU A 104 8.08 1.88 -3.58
C LEU A 104 7.89 1.04 -2.31
N ARG A 105 7.73 1.65 -1.13
CA ARG A 105 7.43 0.91 0.11
C ARG A 105 6.11 0.16 0.04
N SER A 106 5.10 0.74 -0.62
CA SER A 106 3.83 0.07 -0.84
C SER A 106 3.98 -1.18 -1.72
N ILE A 107 4.79 -1.11 -2.77
CA ILE A 107 5.10 -2.28 -3.61
C ILE A 107 5.86 -3.36 -2.82
N TYR A 108 6.83 -2.99 -1.98
CA TYR A 108 7.51 -3.97 -1.11
C TYR A 108 6.55 -4.61 -0.09
N ARG A 109 5.56 -3.86 0.41
CA ARG A 109 4.51 -4.44 1.24
C ARG A 109 3.62 -5.40 0.46
N LEU A 110 3.27 -5.09 -0.78
CA LEU A 110 2.57 -6.04 -1.65
C LEU A 110 3.41 -7.30 -1.86
N TYR A 111 4.72 -7.17 -2.07
CA TYR A 111 5.65 -8.30 -2.15
C TYR A 111 5.60 -9.18 -0.89
N GLU A 112 5.71 -8.58 0.29
CA GLU A 112 5.64 -9.29 1.57
C GLU A 112 4.31 -10.04 1.72
N LEU A 113 3.19 -9.37 1.45
CA LEU A 113 1.85 -9.95 1.56
C LEU A 113 1.58 -11.06 0.56
N HIS A 114 2.11 -10.93 -0.66
CA HIS A 114 1.89 -11.91 -1.72
C HIS A 114 2.63 -13.22 -1.43
N LEU A 115 3.85 -13.14 -0.91
CA LEU A 115 4.63 -14.33 -0.54
C LEU A 115 4.14 -15.01 0.73
N ALA A 116 3.54 -14.26 1.64
CA ALA A 116 3.01 -14.79 2.89
C ALA A 116 1.54 -15.21 2.81
N ASP A 117 0.97 -15.31 1.60
CA ASP A 117 -0.40 -15.78 1.37
C ASP A 117 -1.45 -14.95 2.14
N ARG A 118 -1.29 -13.61 2.18
CA ARG A 118 -2.21 -12.66 2.87
C ARG A 118 -2.93 -11.78 1.87
N TYR A 119 -3.69 -12.40 0.98
CA TYR A 119 -4.34 -11.72 -0.14
C TYR A 119 -5.40 -10.69 0.28
N GLU A 120 -6.07 -10.91 1.41
CA GLU A 120 -7.03 -9.94 1.97
C GLU A 120 -6.35 -8.61 2.30
N LEU A 121 -5.10 -8.65 2.78
CA LEU A 121 -4.32 -7.46 3.07
C LEU A 121 -3.79 -6.80 1.81
N MET A 122 -3.58 -7.56 0.72
CA MET A 122 -3.16 -7.02 -0.56
C MET A 122 -4.22 -6.09 -1.15
N GLY A 123 -5.50 -6.45 -1.04
CA GLY A 123 -6.60 -5.59 -1.46
C GLY A 123 -6.53 -4.22 -0.79
N TYR A 124 -6.34 -4.18 0.54
CA TYR A 124 -6.21 -2.92 1.28
C TYR A 124 -4.95 -2.12 0.93
N GLU A 125 -3.82 -2.78 0.66
CA GLU A 125 -2.60 -2.09 0.22
C GLU A 125 -2.74 -1.52 -1.20
N THR A 126 -3.39 -2.26 -2.09
CA THR A 126 -3.68 -1.82 -3.47
C THR A 126 -4.63 -0.62 -3.48
N GLU A 127 -5.69 -0.67 -2.68
CA GLU A 127 -6.62 0.44 -2.48
C GLU A 127 -5.88 1.67 -1.91
N TYR A 128 -5.03 1.45 -0.90
CA TYR A 128 -4.22 2.51 -0.31
C TYR A 128 -3.29 3.18 -1.34
N PHE A 129 -2.61 2.38 -2.17
CA PHE A 129 -1.75 2.86 -3.25
C PHE A 129 -2.54 3.72 -4.24
N PHE A 130 -3.68 3.22 -4.72
CA PHE A 130 -4.52 3.92 -5.70
C PHE A 130 -4.93 5.31 -5.21
N PHE A 131 -5.37 5.42 -3.95
CA PHE A 131 -5.80 6.71 -3.38
C PHE A 131 -4.65 7.66 -2.99
N GLN A 132 -3.39 7.29 -3.21
CA GLN A 132 -2.28 8.24 -3.15
C GLN A 132 -2.20 9.02 -4.46
N GLN A 133 -2.76 10.24 -4.49
CA GLN A 133 -2.80 11.09 -5.69
C GLN A 133 -1.41 11.41 -6.28
N ASN A 134 -0.40 11.50 -5.42
CA ASN A 134 0.96 11.87 -5.83
C ASN A 134 1.81 10.67 -6.26
N TRP A 135 1.26 9.45 -6.26
CA TRP A 135 2.00 8.22 -6.57
C TRP A 135 1.75 7.79 -8.01
N LYS A 136 2.34 8.51 -8.95
CA LYS A 136 2.34 8.10 -10.36
C LYS A 136 3.20 6.85 -10.53
N LEU A 137 2.71 5.89 -11.31
CA LEU A 137 3.44 4.65 -11.53
C LEU A 137 4.73 4.92 -12.29
N GLY A 138 4.68 5.60 -13.44
CA GLY A 138 5.86 5.88 -14.27
C GLY A 138 7.01 6.61 -13.57
N ASP A 139 6.72 7.36 -12.49
CA ASP A 139 7.73 8.10 -11.71
C ASP A 139 8.44 7.24 -10.64
N ILE A 140 8.06 5.96 -10.49
CA ILE A 140 8.64 5.08 -9.46
C ILE A 140 10.09 4.76 -9.83
N PRO A 141 11.08 5.15 -9.00
CA PRO A 141 12.48 4.92 -9.29
C PRO A 141 12.81 3.43 -9.21
N ASP A 142 13.78 3.01 -10.02
CA ASP A 142 14.35 1.67 -9.97
C ASP A 142 14.95 1.41 -8.57
N PRO A 143 14.46 0.41 -7.81
CA PRO A 143 15.02 0.07 -6.50
C PRO A 143 16.42 -0.53 -6.57
N ARG A 144 16.85 -1.05 -7.73
CA ARG A 144 18.08 -1.82 -7.95
C ARG A 144 18.29 -2.84 -6.84
N ASP A 145 17.25 -3.66 -6.62
CA ASP A 145 17.26 -4.59 -5.50
C ASP A 145 18.40 -5.61 -5.68
N PRO A 146 19.29 -5.77 -4.67
CA PRO A 146 20.42 -6.69 -4.77
C PRO A 146 20.00 -8.16 -4.79
N ASP A 147 18.79 -8.50 -4.33
CA ASP A 147 18.24 -9.84 -4.44
C ASP A 147 17.47 -9.96 -5.77
N PRO A 148 17.98 -10.75 -6.74
CA PRO A 148 17.35 -10.87 -8.06
C PRO A 148 15.97 -11.53 -8.00
N LEU A 149 15.70 -12.41 -7.02
CA LEU A 149 14.39 -13.04 -6.87
C LEU A 149 13.37 -12.00 -6.40
N ARG A 150 13.72 -11.26 -5.34
CA ARG A 150 12.87 -10.17 -4.86
C ARG A 150 12.68 -9.11 -5.93
N TYR A 151 13.73 -8.78 -6.69
CA TYR A 151 13.64 -7.79 -7.76
C TYR A 151 12.63 -8.20 -8.84
N ALA A 152 12.67 -9.46 -9.28
CA ALA A 152 11.73 -10.01 -10.25
C ALA A 152 10.27 -9.99 -9.73
N MET A 153 10.07 -10.27 -8.45
CA MET A 153 8.75 -10.22 -7.82
C MET A 153 8.21 -8.78 -7.74
N VAL A 154 9.03 -7.83 -7.27
CA VAL A 154 8.70 -6.40 -7.21
C VAL A 154 8.38 -5.84 -8.60
N ALA A 155 9.15 -6.23 -9.63
CA ALA A 155 8.88 -5.87 -11.02
C ALA A 155 7.52 -6.40 -11.50
N SER A 156 7.23 -7.69 -11.24
CA SER A 156 5.95 -8.31 -11.64
C SER A 156 4.76 -7.66 -10.95
N ILE A 157 4.88 -7.35 -9.67
CA ILE A 157 3.86 -6.62 -8.90
C ILE A 157 3.66 -5.22 -9.48
N THR A 158 4.73 -4.52 -9.84
CA THR A 158 4.64 -3.17 -10.42
C THR A 158 3.92 -3.17 -11.76
N GLU A 159 4.23 -4.14 -12.63
CA GLU A 159 3.54 -4.34 -13.91
C GLU A 159 2.06 -4.68 -13.72
N GLU A 160 1.73 -5.59 -12.81
CA GLU A 160 0.33 -5.96 -12.58
C GLU A 160 -0.46 -4.84 -11.87
N LEU A 161 0.19 -4.10 -10.97
CA LEU A 161 -0.40 -2.92 -10.33
C LEU A 161 -0.70 -1.82 -11.36
N HIS A 162 0.12 -1.70 -12.40
CA HIS A 162 -0.12 -0.79 -13.53
C HIS A 162 -1.40 -1.15 -14.30
N GLU A 163 -1.57 -2.42 -14.67
CA GLU A 163 -2.80 -2.91 -15.29
C GLU A 163 -4.01 -2.66 -14.38
N ALA A 164 -3.88 -2.98 -13.09
CA ALA A 164 -4.96 -2.83 -12.12
C ALA A 164 -5.33 -1.36 -11.84
N VAL A 165 -4.39 -0.43 -11.88
CA VAL A 165 -4.66 1.01 -11.75
C VAL A 165 -5.37 1.52 -13.01
N ASN A 166 -4.89 1.16 -14.20
CA ASN A 166 -5.53 1.57 -15.46
C ASN A 166 -6.93 0.99 -15.62
N TRP A 167 -7.15 -0.24 -15.18
CA TRP A 167 -8.48 -0.84 -15.08
C TRP A 167 -9.40 -0.03 -14.14
N ARG A 168 -8.94 0.37 -12.95
CA ARG A 168 -9.75 1.23 -12.06
C ARG A 168 -10.09 2.57 -12.71
N LEU A 169 -9.14 3.20 -13.39
CA LEU A 169 -9.35 4.47 -14.07
C LEU A 169 -10.37 4.35 -15.22
N SER A 170 -10.34 3.24 -15.97
CA SER A 170 -11.28 2.97 -17.07
C SER A 170 -12.72 2.74 -16.58
N LEU A 171 -12.88 2.24 -15.35
CA LEU A 171 -14.19 2.13 -14.69
C LEU A 171 -14.74 3.47 -14.18
N GLY A 172 -13.99 4.58 -14.33
CA GLY A 172 -14.39 5.89 -13.81
C GLY A 172 -13.91 6.19 -12.40
N LEU A 173 -13.13 5.28 -11.77
CA LEU A 173 -12.57 5.58 -10.46
C LEU A 173 -11.48 6.65 -10.57
N ARG A 174 -11.32 7.47 -9.52
CA ARG A 174 -10.32 8.54 -9.47
C ARG A 174 -9.56 8.49 -8.15
N ARG A 175 -8.25 8.76 -8.21
CA ARG A 175 -7.36 8.78 -7.03
C ARG A 175 -7.77 9.84 -5.99
N ASN A 176 -8.46 10.90 -6.43
CA ASN A 176 -8.98 11.95 -5.55
C ASN A 176 -10.35 11.63 -4.94
N ARG A 177 -10.91 10.45 -5.22
CA ARG A 177 -12.26 9.99 -4.79
C ARG A 177 -13.43 10.70 -5.47
N GLU A 178 -13.17 11.55 -6.47
CA GLU A 178 -14.21 12.16 -7.30
C GLU A 178 -14.55 11.21 -8.46
N HIS A 179 -15.16 10.08 -8.11
CA HIS A 179 -15.50 9.02 -9.06
C HIS A 179 -16.52 9.51 -10.10
N VAL A 180 -16.36 9.04 -11.34
CA VAL A 180 -17.32 9.26 -12.43
C VAL A 180 -18.10 7.96 -12.61
N TYR A 181 -19.35 7.96 -12.13
CA TYR A 181 -20.23 6.80 -12.27
C TYR A 181 -21.04 6.90 -13.56
N ARG A 182 -21.31 5.74 -14.16
CA ARG A 182 -22.30 5.61 -15.23
C ARG A 182 -23.69 5.53 -14.61
N GLU A 183 -24.67 6.20 -15.23
CA GLU A 183 -26.05 6.19 -14.73
C GLU A 183 -26.81 5.01 -15.34
N GLU A 184 -26.54 4.70 -16.60
CA GLU A 184 -27.15 3.58 -17.33
C GLU A 184 -26.09 2.63 -17.90
N ASP A 185 -26.43 1.35 -18.06
CA ASP A 185 -25.51 0.32 -18.57
C ASP A 185 -25.02 0.59 -20.01
N GLY A 186 -25.76 1.41 -20.77
CA GLY A 186 -25.44 1.83 -22.13
C GLY A 186 -24.50 3.04 -22.22
N ASP A 187 -24.20 3.71 -21.10
CA ASP A 187 -23.33 4.89 -21.10
C ASP A 187 -21.89 4.51 -21.50
N PRO A 188 -21.21 5.36 -22.30
CA PRO A 188 -19.82 5.13 -22.65
C PRO A 188 -18.93 5.13 -21.40
N TRP A 189 -17.84 4.36 -21.44
CA TRP A 189 -16.86 4.37 -20.37
C TRP A 189 -16.26 5.77 -20.17
N PRO A 190 -16.10 6.25 -18.92
CA PRO A 190 -15.55 7.57 -18.67
C PRO A 190 -14.15 7.72 -19.28
N PRO A 191 -13.85 8.85 -19.94
CA PRO A 191 -12.50 9.09 -20.43
C PRO A 191 -11.52 9.12 -19.25
N PHE A 192 -10.33 8.58 -19.46
CA PHE A 192 -9.25 8.61 -18.48
C PHE A 192 -7.90 8.76 -19.17
N ASN A 193 -6.93 9.31 -18.43
CA ASN A 193 -5.54 9.33 -18.85
C ASN A 193 -4.86 8.09 -18.27
N PRO A 194 -4.39 7.14 -19.10
CA PRO A 194 -3.68 5.97 -18.61
C PRO A 194 -2.40 6.37 -17.88
N GLU A 195 -2.09 5.64 -16.82
CA GLU A 195 -0.80 5.69 -16.16
C GLU A 195 0.25 4.98 -17.01
N GLU A 196 1.48 5.48 -16.94
CA GLU A 196 2.62 4.88 -17.62
C GLU A 196 3.31 3.86 -16.70
N LEU A 197 3.90 2.84 -17.32
CA LEU A 197 4.67 1.81 -16.62
C LEU A 197 6.14 2.29 -16.46
N PRO A 198 6.76 2.12 -15.28
CA PRO A 198 8.19 2.40 -15.12
C PRO A 198 9.06 1.61 -16.08
N ASP A 199 9.98 2.29 -16.75
CA ASP A 199 10.86 1.66 -17.75
C ASP A 199 11.76 0.58 -17.17
N TRP A 200 12.14 0.67 -15.89
CA TRP A 200 13.03 -0.30 -15.26
C TRP A 200 12.43 -1.70 -15.21
N THR A 201 11.10 -1.83 -15.09
CA THR A 201 10.41 -3.12 -14.99
C THR A 201 10.62 -3.98 -16.24
N LYS A 202 10.65 -3.34 -17.42
CA LYS A 202 10.78 -3.99 -18.74
C LYS A 202 12.08 -4.79 -18.87
N ASN A 203 13.12 -4.38 -18.16
CA ASN A 203 14.47 -4.95 -18.25
C ASN A 203 14.79 -5.97 -17.16
N VAL A 204 13.85 -6.23 -16.23
CA VAL A 204 14.07 -7.19 -15.14
C VAL A 204 13.93 -8.61 -15.65
N ALA A 205 15.01 -9.38 -15.53
CA ALA A 205 15.07 -10.76 -15.98
C ALA A 205 14.12 -11.68 -15.20
N PRO A 206 13.73 -12.83 -15.80
CA PRO A 206 13.04 -13.89 -15.07
C PRO A 206 13.85 -14.43 -13.89
N MET A 207 13.18 -15.00 -12.90
CA MET A 207 13.86 -15.61 -11.75
C MET A 207 14.71 -16.81 -12.19
N ASP A 208 15.95 -16.83 -11.71
CA ASP A 208 16.85 -17.98 -11.89
C ASP A 208 16.29 -19.21 -11.15
N LYS A 209 16.05 -20.29 -11.89
CA LYS A 209 15.43 -21.52 -11.38
C LYS A 209 16.34 -22.29 -10.42
N ASP A 210 17.65 -22.25 -10.61
CA ASP A 210 18.61 -22.89 -9.71
C ASP A 210 18.75 -22.10 -8.41
N LEU A 211 18.68 -20.78 -8.49
CA LEU A 211 18.60 -19.93 -7.30
C LEU A 211 17.30 -20.17 -6.54
N LEU A 212 16.15 -20.24 -7.23
CA LEU A 212 14.86 -20.56 -6.63
C LEU A 212 14.89 -21.87 -5.85
N ARG A 213 15.39 -22.96 -6.46
CA ARG A 213 15.52 -24.27 -5.81
C ARG A 213 16.31 -24.24 -4.50
N ARG A 214 17.27 -23.33 -4.37
CA ARG A 214 18.07 -23.14 -3.14
C ARG A 214 17.41 -22.19 -2.15
N SER A 215 16.65 -21.22 -2.65
CA SER A 215 16.14 -20.08 -1.89
C SER A 215 14.71 -20.25 -1.39
N VAL A 216 13.90 -21.16 -1.92
CA VAL A 216 12.52 -21.40 -1.44
C VAL A 216 12.30 -22.87 -1.05
N PRO A 217 11.24 -23.17 -0.28
CA PRO A 217 10.87 -24.55 0.02
C PRO A 217 10.49 -25.34 -1.25
N PRO A 218 10.83 -26.63 -1.36
CA PRO A 218 10.50 -27.44 -2.54
C PRO A 218 8.99 -27.50 -2.83
N GLU A 219 8.15 -27.41 -1.81
CA GLU A 219 6.69 -27.39 -1.93
C GLU A 219 6.14 -26.15 -2.66
N SER A 220 6.93 -25.08 -2.74
CA SER A 220 6.57 -23.82 -3.41
C SER A 220 7.01 -23.79 -4.87
N LEU A 221 7.51 -24.90 -5.42
CA LEU A 221 7.96 -25.00 -6.80
C LEU A 221 7.10 -26.00 -7.59
N ASP A 222 6.89 -25.72 -8.87
CA ASP A 222 6.33 -26.70 -9.79
C ASP A 222 7.39 -27.65 -10.35
N THR A 223 6.97 -28.57 -11.22
CA THR A 223 7.86 -29.54 -11.89
C THR A 223 8.90 -28.87 -12.80
N GLU A 224 8.63 -27.65 -13.27
CA GLU A 224 9.52 -26.88 -14.14
C GLU A 224 10.47 -25.96 -13.35
N GLY A 225 10.34 -25.89 -12.02
CA GLY A 225 11.10 -25.00 -11.14
C GLY A 225 10.61 -23.55 -11.10
N ASN A 226 9.36 -23.30 -11.49
CA ASN A 226 8.70 -22.01 -11.34
C ASN A 226 8.17 -21.84 -9.90
N LEU A 227 8.16 -20.61 -9.40
CA LEU A 227 7.61 -20.27 -8.09
C LEU A 227 6.07 -20.32 -8.13
N VAL A 228 5.47 -21.20 -7.33
CA VAL A 228 4.02 -21.34 -7.22
C VAL A 228 3.55 -20.67 -5.93
N LEU A 229 2.80 -19.57 -6.07
CA LEU A 229 2.10 -18.91 -4.96
C LEU A 229 0.64 -19.34 -4.90
N GLU A 230 -0.03 -19.36 -6.06
CA GLU A 230 -1.37 -19.90 -6.20
C GLU A 230 -1.44 -20.91 -7.34
N LYS A 231 -2.03 -22.07 -7.07
CA LYS A 231 -2.20 -23.13 -8.07
C LYS A 231 -3.09 -22.64 -9.22
N ASN A 232 -2.72 -23.00 -10.45
CA ASN A 232 -3.43 -22.61 -11.68
C ASN A 232 -3.44 -21.10 -11.97
N GLY A 233 -2.52 -20.35 -11.37
CA GLY A 233 -2.32 -18.93 -11.64
C GLY A 233 -2.06 -18.63 -13.11
N LYS A 234 -2.70 -17.58 -13.65
CA LYS A 234 -2.60 -17.17 -15.07
C LYS A 234 -2.13 -15.73 -15.26
N GLY A 235 -1.55 -15.10 -14.24
CA GLY A 235 -1.03 -13.74 -14.33
C GLY A 235 0.11 -13.64 -15.35
N ARG A 236 -0.10 -12.93 -16.47
CA ARG A 236 0.89 -12.84 -17.57
C ARG A 236 2.18 -12.15 -17.12
N ASN A 237 2.07 -11.07 -16.35
CA ASN A 237 3.23 -10.31 -15.87
C ASN A 237 4.11 -11.12 -14.91
N PHE A 238 3.49 -11.98 -14.09
CA PHE A 238 4.16 -12.92 -13.21
C PHE A 238 4.76 -14.12 -13.96
N ALA A 239 4.00 -14.69 -14.90
CA ALA A 239 4.44 -15.85 -15.69
C ALA A 239 5.72 -15.56 -16.49
N ARG A 240 5.86 -14.33 -17.02
CA ARG A 240 7.10 -13.87 -17.70
C ARG A 240 8.35 -13.96 -16.82
N ARG A 241 8.20 -14.01 -15.50
CA ARG A 241 9.31 -14.10 -14.54
C ARG A 241 9.37 -15.41 -13.76
N ASN A 242 8.77 -16.48 -14.29
CA ASN A 242 8.71 -17.81 -13.69
C ASN A 242 7.91 -17.86 -12.37
N ILE A 243 6.84 -17.06 -12.28
CA ILE A 243 5.95 -17.01 -11.10
C ILE A 243 4.53 -17.40 -11.53
N ILE A 244 3.93 -18.34 -10.79
CA ILE A 244 2.57 -18.85 -10.99
C ILE A 244 1.70 -18.33 -9.84
N THR A 245 0.82 -17.38 -10.15
CA THR A 245 -0.10 -16.74 -9.21
C THR A 245 -1.34 -16.20 -9.92
N ASN A 246 -2.46 -15.98 -9.21
CA ASN A 246 -3.55 -15.15 -9.73
C ASN A 246 -3.35 -13.70 -9.30
N THR A 247 -3.96 -12.81 -10.08
CA THR A 247 -3.81 -11.37 -9.89
C THR A 247 -5.09 -10.70 -9.43
N GLY A 248 -6.19 -11.46 -9.27
CA GLY A 248 -7.52 -10.94 -8.95
C GLY A 248 -7.57 -10.05 -7.69
N TRP A 249 -6.73 -10.35 -6.70
CA TRP A 249 -6.61 -9.54 -5.47
C TRP A 249 -6.05 -8.13 -5.68
N LEU A 250 -5.41 -7.87 -6.81
CA LEU A 250 -5.00 -6.53 -7.23
C LEU A 250 -6.15 -5.75 -7.91
N TYR A 251 -7.26 -6.41 -8.29
CA TYR A 251 -8.41 -5.82 -8.98
C TYR A 251 -9.63 -5.65 -8.06
N THR A 252 -9.42 -5.36 -6.78
CA THR A 252 -10.50 -5.10 -5.81
C THR A 252 -10.98 -3.64 -5.87
N ILE A 253 -12.29 -3.41 -5.70
CA ILE A 253 -12.93 -2.08 -5.58
C ILE A 253 -13.58 -1.95 -4.21
#